data_AF-A0A960T4W3-F1
#
_entry.id   AF-A0A960T4W3-F1
#
_cell.length_a   1.000
_cell.length_b   1.000
_cell.length_c   1.000
_cell.angle_alpha   90.00
_cell.angle_beta   90.00
_cell.angle_gamma   90.00
#
_symmetry.space_group_name_H-M   'P 1'
#
loop_
_entity.id
_entity.type
_entity.pdbx_description
1 polymer ?
#
loop_
_entity_poly.entity_id
_entity_poly.type
_entity_poly.pdbx_seq_one_letter_code
_entity_poly.pdbx_strand_id
1 'polypeptide(L)' 'MPRKTKLICTLGPATETEETIGSLIDAGTNVFRLNMSHAKHEWA' A
#
# COMPACT_ATOMS: atom_id res chain seq x y z
N MET A 1 -6.11 -17.91 -15.66
CA MET A 1 -4.82 -17.20 -15.87
C MET A 1 -4.63 -16.20 -14.74
N PRO A 2 -3.45 -16.11 -14.12
CA PRO A 2 -3.20 -15.07 -13.12
C PRO A 2 -3.26 -13.67 -13.75
N ARG A 3 -3.65 -12.67 -12.96
CA ARG A 3 -3.72 -11.27 -13.39
C ARG A 3 -2.35 -10.79 -13.89
N LYS A 4 -2.32 -10.20 -15.09
CA LYS A 4 -1.07 -9.74 -15.74
C LYS A 4 -0.67 -8.33 -15.30
N THR A 5 -1.62 -7.39 -15.34
CA THR A 5 -1.44 -6.02 -14.83
C THR A 5 -1.08 -6.06 -13.35
N LYS A 6 -0.29 -5.12 -12.83
CA LYS A 6 0.05 -5.01 -11.40
C LYS A 6 -0.77 -3.90 -10.72
N LEU A 7 -1.10 -4.07 -9.44
CA LEU A 7 -1.78 -3.05 -8.62
C LEU A 7 -0.74 -2.33 -7.77
N ILE A 8 -0.78 -1.01 -7.80
CA ILE A 8 0.03 -0.13 -6.95
C ILE A 8 -0.94 0.64 -6.04
N CYS A 9 -0.75 0.55 -4.73
CA CYS A 9 -1.55 1.28 -3.75
C CYS A 9 -0.68 2.31 -3.02
N THR A 10 -1.14 3.57 -2.96
CA THR A 10 -0.44 4.59 -2.15
C THR A 10 -0.88 4.44 -0.71
N LEU A 11 0.08 4.32 0.22
CA LEU A 11 -0.20 4.29 1.66
C LEU A 11 -0.44 5.71 2.19
N GLY A 12 -1.27 5.80 3.22
CA GLY A 12 -1.65 7.04 3.90
C GLY A 12 -2.34 6.74 5.22
N PRO A 13 -2.82 7.77 5.94
CA PRO A 13 -3.45 7.60 7.26
C PRO A 13 -4.64 6.63 7.28
N ALA A 14 -5.36 6.50 6.15
CA ALA A 14 -6.48 5.57 6.02
C ALA A 14 -6.06 4.10 5.79
N THR A 15 -4.80 3.85 5.48
CA THR A 15 -4.28 2.54 5.05
C THR A 15 -2.98 2.12 5.73
N GLU A 16 -2.55 2.82 6.78
CA GLU A 16 -1.28 2.55 7.47
C GLU A 16 -1.36 1.51 8.59
N THR A 17 -2.56 1.08 8.98
CA THR A 17 -2.71 0.03 10.00
C THR A 17 -2.36 -1.34 9.43
N GLU A 18 -1.74 -2.20 10.24
CA GLU A 18 -1.37 -3.56 9.85
C GLU A 18 -2.57 -4.36 9.30
N GLU A 19 -3.73 -4.24 9.94
CA GLU A 19 -4.98 -4.87 9.50
C GLU A 19 -5.40 -4.43 8.09
N THR A 20 -5.30 -3.12 7.80
CA THR A 20 -5.66 -2.58 6.49
C THR A 20 -4.64 -2.99 5.44
N ILE A 21 -3.35 -2.98 5.78
CA ILE A 21 -2.27 -3.43 4.89
C ILE A 21 -2.46 -4.92 4.55
N GLY A 22 -2.76 -5.76 5.54
CA GLY A 22 -3.08 -7.18 5.33
C GLY A 22 -4.27 -7.37 4.40
N SER A 23 -5.35 -6.64 4.63
CA SER A 23 -6.54 -6.67 3.76
C SER A 23 -6.22 -6.24 2.32
N LEU A 24 -5.32 -5.27 2.11
CA LEU A 24 -4.88 -4.81 0.79
C LEU A 24 -3.96 -5.83 0.10
N ILE A 25 -3.17 -6.58 0.86
CA ILE A 25 -2.35 -7.70 0.35
C ILE A 25 -3.28 -8.82 -0.14
N ASP A 26 -4.26 -9.22 0.68
CA ASP A 26 -5.23 -10.26 0.33
C ASP A 26 -6.09 -9.87 -0.88
N ALA A 27 -6.44 -8.58 -1.01
CA ALA A 27 -7.11 -8.02 -2.18
C ALA A 27 -6.24 -8.02 -3.45
N GLY A 28 -4.93 -8.28 -3.34
CA GLY A 28 -4.03 -8.50 -4.46
C GLY A 28 -3.15 -7.31 -4.84
N THR A 29 -2.85 -6.40 -3.91
CA THR A 29 -1.82 -5.35 -4.09
C THR A 29 -0.47 -5.98 -4.41
N ASN A 30 0.30 -5.38 -5.33
CA ASN A 30 1.66 -5.86 -5.66
C ASN A 30 2.76 -4.94 -5.15
N VAL A 31 2.51 -3.64 -5.12
CA VAL A 31 3.47 -2.63 -4.70
C VAL A 31 2.77 -1.59 -3.87
N PHE A 32 3.38 -1.22 -2.75
CA PHE A 32 2.97 -0.06 -1.98
C PHE A 32 3.83 1.15 -2.36
N ARG A 33 3.17 2.27 -2.64
CA ARG A 33 3.81 3.56 -2.91
C ARG A 33 3.77 4.39 -1.63
N LEU A 34 4.94 4.83 -1.18
CA LEU A 34 5.08 5.85 -0.16
C LEU A 34 5.21 7.22 -0.84
N ASN A 35 4.25 8.11 -0.61
CA ASN A 35 4.27 9.44 -1.21
C ASN A 35 5.13 10.41 -0.36
N MET A 36 6.43 10.49 -0.68
CA MET A 36 7.40 11.33 0.05
C MET A 36 7.16 12.84 -0.04
N SER A 37 6.21 13.31 -0.86
CA SER A 37 5.75 14.71 -0.79
C SER A 37 4.99 15.03 0.49
N HIS A 38 4.46 14.01 1.18
CA HIS A 38 3.72 14.17 2.44
C HIS A 38 4.25 13.27 3.57
N ALA A 39 4.92 12.17 3.24
CA ALA A 39 5.55 11.31 4.23
C ALA A 39 6.70 12.02 4.93
N LYS A 40 6.74 11.93 6.26
CA LYS A 40 7.93 12.28 7.05
C LYS A 40 8.89 11.10 7.06
N HIS A 41 10.19 11.35 7.25
CA HIS A 41 11.18 10.28 7.34
C HIS A 41 10.93 9.35 8.54
N GLU A 42 10.33 9.88 9.60
CA GLU A 42 9.95 9.17 10.82
C GLU A 42 8.69 8.29 10.66
N TRP A 43 8.03 8.35 9.50
CA TRP A 43 6.87 7.51 9.21
C TRP A 43 7.36 6.07 8.99
N ALA A 44 7.38 5.31 10.09
CA ALA A 44 7.70 3.89 10.17
C ALA A 44 6.41 3.08 10.23
#